data_AF-A0A523FSS9-F1
#
_entry.id   AF-A0A523FSS9-F1
#
_cell.length_a   1.000
_cell.length_b   1.000
_cell.length_c   1.000
_cell.angle_alpha   90.00
_cell.angle_beta   90.00
_cell.angle_gamma   90.00
#
_symmetry.space_group_name_H-M   'P 1'
#
loop_
_entity.id
_entity.type
_entity.pdbx_description
1 polymer ?
#
loop_
_entity_poly.entity_id
_entity_poly.type
_entity_poly.pdbx_seq_one_letter_code
_entity_poly.pdbx_strand_id
1 'polypeptide(L)'
;MRTGLIGQKIGMTRVFEDSGKNIPVTMIRVDGCQVVGHRTLERDGYTALRLGVGSAKIKNVNKAQIGQYKKAKVTPKKKVVEFRVSEDAMVDVGAELRTSHFVEGQFVDVAGTSIGKGFAGAMKRHNFSGLKASHGVSVSHRSLGSTGQCQDPGRVFKGKKMAGHMGAERVTTQNLEVVRTIPDEGLILIKGAVPGSKGGWVLISDAIKKPLPKDAPMPAGLKGDKAEEEIVEDAVDAPAEEAKVEATEAKVEAKVEAKVEEAKSEAPAEAAKAPEKEAKAEEKVEEKGEDKPEAPAEKVEEKAEDAEDKGKE
;
A
#
# COMPACT_ATOMS: atom_id res chain seq x y z
N MET A 1 12.84 5.49 -20.65
CA MET A 1 11.86 5.73 -19.56
C MET A 1 12.54 5.36 -18.26
N ARG A 2 12.58 6.30 -17.32
CA ARG A 2 13.24 6.13 -16.03
C ARG A 2 12.31 5.42 -15.04
N THR A 3 12.88 4.87 -13.97
CA THR A 3 12.08 4.31 -12.87
C THR A 3 11.23 5.38 -12.19
N GLY A 4 10.15 4.96 -11.51
CA GLY A 4 9.42 5.81 -10.58
C GLY A 4 9.84 5.56 -9.14
N LEU A 5 9.18 6.24 -8.20
CA LEU A 5 9.29 5.99 -6.75
C LEU A 5 7.97 5.51 -6.16
N ILE A 6 8.06 4.77 -5.06
CA ILE A 6 6.92 4.43 -4.22
C ILE A 6 6.97 5.30 -2.98
N GLY A 7 5.89 6.03 -2.72
CA GLY A 7 5.78 6.91 -1.56
C GLY A 7 4.51 6.64 -0.74
N GLN A 8 4.46 7.22 0.45
CA GLN A 8 3.30 7.23 1.33
C GLN A 8 2.76 8.65 1.45
N LYS A 9 1.47 8.83 1.19
CA LYS A 9 0.80 10.12 1.32
C LYS A 9 0.68 10.50 2.81
N ILE A 10 1.38 11.53 3.27
CA ILE A 10 1.29 11.99 4.67
C ILE A 10 0.10 12.93 4.87
N GLY A 11 -0.18 13.81 3.92
CA GLY A 11 -1.20 14.83 4.11
C GLY A 11 -1.09 15.95 3.09
N MET A 12 -1.87 17.00 3.30
CA MET A 12 -1.86 18.21 2.49
C MET A 12 -1.47 19.38 3.37
N THR A 13 -0.67 20.28 2.80
CA THR A 13 -0.30 21.56 3.39
C THR A 13 -0.32 22.62 2.29
N ARG A 14 0.08 23.84 2.64
CA ARG A 14 0.26 24.95 1.70
C ARG A 14 1.68 25.47 1.78
N VAL A 15 2.23 25.86 0.64
CA VAL A 15 3.50 26.56 0.52
C VAL A 15 3.22 27.94 -0.05
N PHE A 16 3.90 28.95 0.48
CA PHE A 16 3.86 30.30 -0.07
C PHE A 16 5.08 30.49 -0.97
N GLU A 17 4.84 30.88 -2.21
CA GLU A 17 5.88 31.29 -3.14
C GLU A 17 6.30 32.73 -2.81
N ASP A 18 7.52 33.13 -3.22
CA ASP A 18 8.05 34.48 -2.99
C ASP A 18 7.15 35.58 -3.57
N SER A 19 6.36 35.26 -4.60
CA SER A 19 5.37 36.16 -5.16
C SER A 19 4.09 36.33 -4.30
N GLY A 20 4.04 35.74 -3.11
CA GLY A 20 2.88 35.73 -2.22
C GLY A 20 1.75 34.78 -2.62
N LYS A 21 1.95 33.92 -3.63
CA LYS A 21 0.93 32.95 -4.08
C LYS A 21 0.86 31.77 -3.10
N ASN A 22 -0.37 31.39 -2.74
CA ASN A 22 -0.65 30.22 -1.92
C ASN A 22 -0.83 28.97 -2.81
N ILE A 23 0.09 28.01 -2.70
CA ILE A 23 0.08 26.77 -3.49
C ILE A 23 -0.32 25.61 -2.58
N PRO A 24 -1.47 24.94 -2.82
CA PRO A 24 -1.83 23.73 -2.09
C PRO A 24 -0.97 22.56 -2.56
N VAL A 25 -0.31 21.89 -1.62
CA VAL A 25 0.61 20.78 -1.90
C VAL A 25 0.25 19.54 -1.09
N THR A 26 0.45 18.37 -1.68
CA THR A 26 0.42 17.08 -0.99
C THR A 26 1.84 16.66 -0.65
N MET A 27 2.06 16.31 0.61
CA MET A 27 3.33 15.75 1.09
C MET A 27 3.34 14.24 0.93
N ILE A 28 4.36 13.74 0.24
CA ILE A 28 4.61 12.31 0.06
C ILE A 28 5.96 11.97 0.66
N ARG A 29 6.00 10.96 1.53
CA ARG A 29 7.23 10.42 2.11
C ARG A 29 7.70 9.21 1.32
N VAL A 30 8.97 9.19 0.97
CA VAL A 30 9.66 8.04 0.38
C VAL A 30 10.66 7.55 1.43
N ASP A 31 10.41 6.35 1.97
CA ASP A 31 11.21 5.79 3.06
C ASP A 31 11.71 4.38 2.70
N GLY A 32 13.02 4.26 2.51
CA GLY A 32 13.69 2.99 2.21
C GLY A 32 13.23 2.35 0.91
N CYS A 33 13.04 3.16 -0.15
CA CYS A 33 12.68 2.69 -1.48
C CYS A 33 13.90 2.01 -2.12
N GLN A 34 13.86 0.68 -2.25
CA GLN A 34 15.01 -0.11 -2.63
C GLN A 34 14.67 -1.07 -3.77
N VAL A 35 15.63 -1.30 -4.65
CA VAL A 35 15.49 -2.24 -5.76
C VAL A 35 15.55 -3.68 -5.22
N VAL A 36 14.47 -4.43 -5.39
CA VAL A 36 14.34 -5.83 -4.93
C VAL A 36 14.75 -6.81 -6.02
N GLY A 37 14.61 -6.43 -7.30
CA GLY A 37 14.96 -7.31 -8.40
C GLY A 37 14.64 -6.72 -9.77
N HIS A 38 14.99 -7.49 -10.78
CA HIS A 38 14.91 -7.11 -12.19
C HIS A 38 14.00 -8.07 -12.94
N ARG A 39 13.28 -7.52 -13.92
CA ARG A 39 12.62 -8.26 -15.00
C ARG A 39 13.38 -7.94 -16.28
N THR A 40 13.75 -8.98 -17.01
CA THR A 40 14.51 -8.87 -18.26
C THR A 40 13.68 -9.42 -19.43
N LEU A 41 13.94 -8.93 -20.64
CA LEU A 41 13.24 -9.40 -21.84
C LEU A 41 13.35 -10.91 -22.03
N GLU A 42 14.55 -11.47 -21.86
CA GLU A 42 14.80 -12.90 -22.10
C GLU A 42 14.03 -13.82 -21.13
N ARG A 43 13.91 -13.43 -19.86
CA ARG A 43 13.28 -14.28 -18.84
C ARG A 43 11.79 -14.03 -18.71
N ASP A 44 11.36 -12.77 -18.73
CA ASP A 44 10.00 -12.37 -18.40
C ASP A 44 9.22 -11.76 -19.59
N GLY A 45 9.88 -11.52 -20.72
CA GLY A 45 9.27 -10.88 -21.91
C GLY A 45 9.14 -9.36 -21.80
N TYR A 46 9.70 -8.73 -20.78
CA TYR A 46 9.72 -7.27 -20.61
C TYR A 46 10.79 -6.79 -19.64
N THR A 47 11.22 -5.53 -19.83
CA THR A 47 12.16 -4.85 -18.92
C THR A 47 11.40 -4.06 -17.84
N ALA A 48 11.66 -4.38 -16.58
CA ALA A 48 11.09 -3.66 -15.44
C ALA A 48 11.97 -3.76 -14.17
N LEU A 49 11.91 -2.70 -13.37
CA LEU A 49 12.48 -2.67 -12.03
C LEU A 49 11.41 -2.96 -10.99
N ARG A 50 11.70 -3.89 -10.09
CA ARG A 50 10.84 -4.21 -8.95
C ARG A 50 11.33 -3.46 -7.73
N LEU A 51 10.59 -2.43 -7.32
CA LEU A 51 10.91 -1.59 -6.17
C LEU A 51 10.09 -1.99 -4.95
N GLY A 52 10.71 -1.92 -3.77
CA GLY A 52 10.06 -2.17 -2.50
C GLY A 52 10.28 -1.03 -1.51
N VAL A 53 9.24 -0.68 -0.75
CA VAL A 53 9.25 0.42 0.23
C VAL A 53 8.69 -0.02 1.58
N GLY A 54 9.17 0.64 2.64
CA GLY A 54 8.78 0.43 4.04
C GLY A 54 9.26 -0.90 4.62
N SER A 55 9.55 -0.95 5.91
CA SER A 55 10.02 -2.16 6.59
C SER A 55 8.88 -3.06 7.06
N ALA A 56 8.90 -4.34 6.69
CA ALA A 56 7.95 -5.34 7.15
C ALA A 56 8.60 -6.32 8.13
N LYS A 57 7.90 -6.67 9.21
CA LYS A 57 8.35 -7.72 10.14
C LYS A 57 8.33 -9.07 9.43
N ILE A 58 9.37 -9.89 9.63
CA ILE A 58 9.55 -11.18 8.95
C ILE A 58 8.31 -12.08 9.09
N LYS A 59 7.69 -12.11 10.27
CA LYS A 59 6.48 -12.91 10.55
C LYS A 59 5.24 -12.54 9.72
N ASN A 60 5.19 -11.33 9.15
CA ASN A 60 4.07 -10.85 8.34
C ASN A 60 4.31 -11.07 6.83
N VAL A 61 5.45 -11.67 6.45
CA VAL A 61 5.86 -11.85 5.07
C VAL A 61 5.86 -13.33 4.73
N ASN A 62 5.34 -13.67 3.54
CA ASN A 62 5.27 -15.06 3.11
C ASN A 62 6.69 -15.63 2.85
N LYS A 63 6.89 -16.94 3.09
CA LYS A 63 8.18 -17.64 2.96
C LYS A 63 8.80 -17.49 1.57
N ALA A 64 7.98 -17.52 0.52
CA ALA A 64 8.44 -17.32 -0.86
C ALA A 64 9.01 -15.91 -1.09
N GLN A 65 8.37 -14.87 -0.52
CA GLN A 65 8.87 -13.50 -0.62
C GLN A 65 10.17 -13.33 0.19
N ILE A 66 10.27 -13.97 1.35
CA ILE A 66 11.51 -13.99 2.16
C ILE A 66 12.68 -14.57 1.35
N GLY A 67 12.47 -15.66 0.62
CA GLY A 67 13.51 -16.22 -0.26
C GLY A 67 14.00 -15.23 -1.33
N GLN A 68 13.08 -14.47 -1.92
CA GLN A 68 13.42 -13.41 -2.89
C GLN A 68 14.22 -12.28 -2.24
N TYR A 69 13.80 -11.80 -1.07
CA TYR A 69 14.51 -10.75 -0.33
C TYR A 69 15.91 -11.19 0.11
N LYS A 70 16.07 -12.45 0.53
CA LYS A 70 17.37 -13.04 0.88
C LYS A 70 18.32 -13.06 -0.33
N LYS A 71 17.82 -13.48 -1.51
CA LYS A 71 18.62 -13.48 -2.75
C LYS A 71 19.07 -12.06 -3.12
N ALA A 72 18.19 -11.07 -2.93
CA ALA A 72 18.48 -9.67 -3.17
C ALA A 72 19.33 -9.01 -2.07
N LYS A 73 19.56 -9.68 -0.93
CA LYS A 73 20.18 -9.11 0.29
C LYS A 73 19.46 -7.84 0.80
N VAL A 74 18.15 -7.77 0.63
CA VAL A 74 17.32 -6.62 0.99
C VAL A 74 16.42 -6.95 2.19
N THR A 75 16.19 -5.98 3.08
CA THR A 75 15.22 -6.12 4.18
C THR A 75 13.80 -6.35 3.65
N PRO A 76 12.96 -7.18 4.28
CA PRO A 76 11.59 -7.39 3.82
C PRO A 76 10.79 -6.09 3.74
N LYS A 77 10.13 -5.86 2.59
CA LYS A 77 9.41 -4.62 2.31
C LYS A 77 7.89 -4.76 2.46
N LYS A 78 7.20 -3.69 2.88
CA LYS A 78 5.73 -3.67 3.07
C LYS A 78 4.98 -3.65 1.74
N LYS A 79 5.44 -2.84 0.79
CA LYS A 79 4.82 -2.71 -0.52
C LYS A 79 5.89 -2.89 -1.59
N VAL A 80 5.57 -3.71 -2.59
CA VAL A 80 6.44 -3.97 -3.73
C VAL A 80 5.65 -3.75 -5.01
N VAL A 81 6.20 -2.99 -5.94
CA VAL A 81 5.58 -2.68 -7.24
C VAL A 81 6.65 -2.68 -8.33
N GLU A 82 6.24 -2.96 -9.56
CA GLU A 82 7.11 -2.97 -10.73
C GLU A 82 6.89 -1.68 -11.54
N PHE A 83 8.00 -1.11 -12.03
CA PHE A 83 8.01 0.01 -12.97
C PHE A 83 8.62 -0.45 -14.28
N ARG A 84 7.96 -0.12 -15.39
CA ARG A 84 8.51 -0.35 -16.73
C ARG A 84 9.63 0.66 -16.97
N VAL A 85 10.78 0.17 -17.39
CA VAL A 85 11.97 1.00 -17.62
C VAL A 85 12.61 0.61 -18.95
N SER A 86 13.35 1.55 -19.54
CA SER A 86 14.25 1.23 -20.66
C SER A 86 15.49 0.50 -20.15
N GLU A 87 16.15 -0.24 -21.03
CA GLU A 87 17.37 -1.00 -20.70
C GLU A 87 18.49 -0.08 -20.20
N ASP A 88 18.58 1.13 -20.77
CA ASP A 88 19.55 2.15 -20.38
C ASP A 88 19.29 2.75 -18.98
N ALA A 89 18.13 2.48 -18.39
CA ALA A 89 17.69 3.04 -17.10
C ALA A 89 17.67 1.99 -15.98
N MET A 90 18.41 0.89 -16.16
CA MET A 90 18.45 -0.18 -15.19
C MET A 90 19.34 0.21 -14.01
N VAL A 91 18.84 -0.05 -12.80
CA VAL A 91 19.53 0.22 -11.54
C VAL A 91 19.77 -1.11 -10.85
N ASP A 92 20.95 -1.29 -10.25
CA ASP A 92 21.33 -2.55 -9.60
C ASP A 92 20.42 -2.96 -8.42
N VAL A 93 20.32 -4.28 -8.20
CA VAL A 93 19.59 -4.83 -7.06
C VAL A 93 20.25 -4.40 -5.76
N GLY A 94 19.45 -3.92 -4.80
CA GLY A 94 19.93 -3.46 -3.50
C GLY A 94 20.17 -1.96 -3.43
N ALA A 95 20.23 -1.25 -4.56
CA ALA A 95 20.34 0.21 -4.57
C ALA A 95 19.11 0.87 -3.92
N GLU A 96 19.35 1.92 -3.13
CA GLU A 96 18.32 2.72 -2.47
C GLU A 96 18.10 4.04 -3.22
N LEU A 97 16.85 4.32 -3.57
CA LEU A 97 16.42 5.52 -4.29
C LEU A 97 15.98 6.61 -3.31
N ARG A 98 16.46 7.83 -3.53
CA ARG A 98 16.10 9.03 -2.75
C ARG A 98 15.08 9.91 -3.47
N THR A 99 14.54 10.89 -2.76
CA THR A 99 13.64 11.90 -3.32
C THR A 99 14.33 12.89 -4.26
N SER A 100 15.67 12.97 -4.23
CA SER A 100 16.51 13.67 -5.23
C SER A 100 16.36 13.13 -6.64
N HIS A 101 15.71 11.97 -6.81
CA HIS A 101 15.32 11.46 -8.11
C HIS A 101 14.42 12.41 -8.91
N PHE A 102 13.61 13.23 -8.23
CA PHE A 102 12.78 14.24 -8.88
C PHE A 102 13.35 15.63 -8.65
N VAL A 103 13.31 16.44 -9.70
CA VAL A 103 13.77 17.84 -9.67
C VAL A 103 12.58 18.77 -9.44
N GLU A 104 12.83 19.92 -8.83
CA GLU A 104 11.83 20.96 -8.63
C GLU A 104 11.35 21.51 -9.98
N GLY A 105 10.06 21.80 -10.11
CA GLY A 105 9.42 22.20 -11.37
C GLY A 105 9.15 21.04 -12.35
N GLN A 106 9.60 19.81 -12.05
CA GLN A 106 9.30 18.64 -12.87
C GLN A 106 7.81 18.27 -12.82
N PHE A 107 7.27 17.79 -13.94
CA PHE A 107 5.94 17.19 -13.98
C PHE A 107 5.98 15.67 -13.78
N VAL A 108 5.09 15.17 -12.94
CA VAL A 108 4.96 13.78 -12.55
C VAL A 108 3.52 13.28 -12.65
N ASP A 109 3.37 11.98 -12.89
CA ASP A 109 2.10 11.27 -12.83
C ASP A 109 2.06 10.46 -11.52
N VAL A 110 0.96 10.58 -10.78
CA VAL A 110 0.81 9.90 -9.48
C VAL A 110 -0.35 8.92 -9.53
N ALA A 111 -0.04 7.64 -9.40
CA ALA A 111 -1.01 6.56 -9.32
C ALA A 111 -1.23 6.10 -7.88
N GLY A 112 -2.48 5.89 -7.51
CA GLY A 112 -2.84 5.41 -6.18
C GLY A 112 -4.20 4.73 -6.17
N THR A 113 -4.55 4.12 -5.06
CA THR A 113 -5.90 3.59 -4.85
C THR A 113 -6.80 4.71 -4.36
N SER A 114 -7.87 5.00 -5.12
CA SER A 114 -8.87 6.01 -4.75
C SER A 114 -9.61 5.64 -3.45
N ILE A 115 -10.13 6.65 -2.76
CA ILE A 115 -10.90 6.44 -1.52
C ILE A 115 -12.17 5.67 -1.84
N GLY A 116 -12.35 4.52 -1.18
CA GLY A 116 -13.57 3.72 -1.26
C GLY A 116 -14.75 4.45 -0.61
N LYS A 117 -15.87 4.51 -1.34
CA LYS A 117 -17.13 5.13 -0.90
C LYS A 117 -18.23 4.08 -0.66
N GLY A 118 -17.89 2.80 -0.70
CA GLY A 118 -18.82 1.68 -0.55
C GLY A 118 -19.82 1.58 -1.71
N PHE A 119 -21.02 1.08 -1.44
CA PHE A 119 -22.11 1.04 -2.40
C PHE A 119 -22.71 2.45 -2.58
N ALA A 120 -22.47 3.06 -3.74
CA ALA A 120 -22.96 4.38 -4.08
C ALA A 120 -24.18 4.31 -5.01
N GLY A 121 -25.21 5.10 -4.68
CA GLY A 121 -26.38 5.31 -5.54
C GLY A 121 -26.04 6.04 -6.84
N ALA A 122 -26.95 6.00 -7.81
CA ALA A 122 -26.75 6.53 -9.16
C ALA A 122 -26.32 8.00 -9.20
N MET A 123 -26.96 8.84 -8.38
CA MET A 123 -26.63 10.27 -8.30
C MET A 123 -25.18 10.51 -7.85
N LYS A 124 -24.72 9.82 -6.80
CA LYS A 124 -23.36 10.01 -6.27
C LYS A 124 -22.28 9.39 -7.16
N ARG A 125 -22.60 8.26 -7.81
CA ARG A 125 -21.66 7.51 -8.64
C ARG A 125 -21.46 8.12 -10.03
N HIS A 126 -22.54 8.60 -10.64
CA HIS A 126 -22.56 9.07 -12.04
C HIS A 126 -22.99 10.53 -12.21
N ASN A 127 -23.18 11.27 -11.12
CA ASN A 127 -23.66 12.66 -11.13
C ASN A 127 -25.01 12.85 -11.84
N PHE A 128 -25.90 11.85 -11.76
CA PHE A 128 -27.26 11.96 -12.32
C PHE A 128 -28.11 12.94 -11.51
N SER A 129 -29.01 13.66 -12.19
CA SER A 129 -30.04 14.47 -11.55
C SER A 129 -31.08 13.58 -10.87
N GLY A 130 -31.68 14.08 -9.78
CA GLY A 130 -32.84 13.44 -9.16
C GLY A 130 -34.15 13.90 -9.80
N LEU A 131 -35.26 13.32 -9.37
CA LEU A 131 -36.60 13.84 -9.67
C LEU A 131 -36.91 15.04 -8.76
N LYS A 132 -38.00 15.75 -9.07
CA LYS A 132 -38.48 16.86 -8.22
C LYS A 132 -38.71 16.38 -6.79
N ALA A 133 -38.44 17.25 -5.82
CA ALA A 133 -38.75 16.99 -4.42
C ALA A 133 -40.25 17.21 -4.11
N SER A 134 -40.92 18.06 -4.88
CA SER A 134 -42.34 18.41 -4.73
C SER A 134 -43.16 18.03 -5.99
N HIS A 135 -44.43 18.44 -6.05
CA HIS A 135 -45.36 18.19 -7.15
C HIS A 135 -45.66 16.71 -7.40
N GLY A 136 -45.99 15.97 -6.32
CA GLY A 136 -46.56 14.61 -6.43
C GLY A 136 -45.58 13.48 -6.69
N VAL A 137 -44.26 13.73 -6.66
CA VAL A 137 -43.26 12.67 -6.77
C VAL A 137 -43.28 11.81 -5.50
N SER A 138 -43.66 10.53 -5.63
CA SER A 138 -43.66 9.56 -4.53
C SER A 138 -42.39 8.70 -4.54
N VAL A 139 -41.61 8.76 -3.45
CA VAL A 139 -40.47 7.86 -3.09
C VAL A 139 -39.28 7.82 -4.07
N SER A 140 -39.40 8.41 -5.26
CA SER A 140 -38.47 8.24 -6.38
C SER A 140 -37.47 9.39 -6.57
N HIS A 141 -37.37 10.32 -5.61
CA HIS A 141 -36.52 11.52 -5.69
C HIS A 141 -35.06 11.24 -6.07
N ARG A 142 -34.52 10.11 -5.61
CA ARG A 142 -33.13 9.68 -5.87
C ARG A 142 -33.01 8.43 -6.73
N SER A 143 -34.11 8.02 -7.36
CA SER A 143 -34.14 6.85 -8.25
C SER A 143 -33.27 7.07 -9.50
N LEU A 144 -32.87 5.97 -10.14
CA LEU A 144 -32.06 6.00 -11.38
C LEU A 144 -32.85 6.51 -12.60
N GLY A 145 -34.18 6.49 -12.53
CA GLY A 145 -35.05 6.66 -13.70
C GLY A 145 -35.05 5.43 -14.61
N SER A 146 -35.47 5.62 -15.87
CA SER A 146 -35.57 4.53 -16.84
C SER A 146 -34.20 3.94 -17.22
N THR A 147 -34.11 2.60 -17.21
CA THR A 147 -32.90 1.85 -17.53
C THR A 147 -32.82 1.42 -19.00
N GLY A 148 -33.95 1.30 -19.69
CA GLY A 148 -34.06 0.74 -21.04
C GLY A 148 -35.29 1.21 -21.81
N GLN A 149 -35.44 0.67 -23.03
CA GLN A 149 -36.62 0.87 -23.89
C GLN A 149 -37.61 -0.29 -23.68
N CYS A 150 -38.81 -0.18 -24.27
CA CYS A 150 -39.89 -1.16 -24.16
C CYS A 150 -39.59 -2.45 -24.97
N GLN A 151 -40.13 -2.59 -26.18
CA GLN A 151 -40.08 -3.84 -26.95
C GLN A 151 -38.69 -4.13 -27.53
N ASP A 152 -38.16 -3.20 -28.32
CA ASP A 152 -36.81 -3.33 -28.89
C ASP A 152 -35.87 -2.37 -28.16
N PRO A 153 -34.79 -2.86 -27.49
CA PRO A 153 -34.10 -4.15 -27.61
C PRO A 153 -34.44 -5.21 -26.55
N GLY A 154 -35.49 -5.04 -25.74
CA GLY A 154 -35.95 -6.02 -24.74
C GLY A 154 -34.97 -6.35 -23.60
N ARG A 155 -33.89 -5.56 -23.46
CA ARG A 155 -32.85 -5.75 -22.44
C ARG A 155 -32.13 -4.45 -22.10
N VAL A 156 -31.47 -4.43 -20.95
CA VAL A 156 -30.55 -3.34 -20.61
C VAL A 156 -29.20 -3.59 -21.27
N PHE A 157 -28.65 -2.57 -21.95
CA PHE A 157 -27.33 -2.67 -22.56
C PHE A 157 -26.20 -2.86 -21.53
N LYS A 158 -25.17 -3.63 -21.91
CA LYS A 158 -23.95 -3.78 -21.09
C LYS A 158 -23.27 -2.42 -20.92
N GLY A 159 -22.72 -2.16 -19.74
CA GLY A 159 -22.10 -0.87 -19.42
C GLY A 159 -23.08 0.25 -19.07
N LYS A 160 -24.39 -0.02 -18.97
CA LYS A 160 -25.36 0.96 -18.47
C LYS A 160 -24.95 1.41 -17.06
N LYS A 161 -24.91 2.72 -16.88
CA LYS A 161 -24.60 3.37 -15.60
C LYS A 161 -25.69 3.05 -14.57
N MET A 162 -25.31 2.38 -13.49
CA MET A 162 -26.19 2.00 -12.36
C MET A 162 -25.49 2.26 -11.02
N ALA A 163 -26.22 2.12 -9.92
CA ALA A 163 -25.65 2.09 -8.58
C ALA A 163 -24.64 0.94 -8.42
N GLY A 164 -23.73 1.04 -7.46
CA GLY A 164 -22.73 0.00 -7.22
C GLY A 164 -21.54 0.49 -6.42
N HIS A 165 -20.54 -0.38 -6.26
CA HIS A 165 -19.31 -0.03 -5.57
C HIS A 165 -18.60 1.16 -6.26
N MET A 166 -18.17 2.14 -5.49
CA MET A 166 -17.49 3.34 -5.97
C MET A 166 -16.19 3.57 -5.21
N GLY A 167 -15.10 3.80 -5.94
CA GLY A 167 -13.75 3.98 -5.37
C GLY A 167 -13.06 2.65 -5.09
N ALA A 168 -11.97 2.69 -4.33
CA ALA A 168 -11.02 1.58 -4.16
C ALA A 168 -10.41 1.06 -5.48
N GLU A 169 -10.55 1.82 -6.55
CA GLU A 169 -9.97 1.55 -7.85
C GLU A 169 -8.63 2.28 -7.98
N ARG A 170 -7.71 1.72 -8.77
CA ARG A 170 -6.45 2.36 -9.11
C ARG A 170 -6.70 3.50 -10.09
N VAL A 171 -6.34 4.72 -9.70
CA VAL A 171 -6.50 5.93 -10.50
C VAL A 171 -5.15 6.62 -10.59
N THR A 172 -4.87 7.21 -11.76
CA THR A 172 -3.68 8.03 -11.98
C THR A 172 -4.10 9.46 -12.22
N THR A 173 -3.54 10.38 -11.43
CA THR A 173 -3.64 11.82 -11.68
C THR A 173 -2.39 12.25 -12.42
N GLN A 174 -2.57 12.85 -13.60
CA GLN A 174 -1.48 13.19 -14.51
C GLN A 174 -1.05 14.64 -14.38
N ASN A 175 0.18 14.93 -14.82
CA ASN A 175 0.73 16.27 -14.98
C ASN A 175 0.75 17.11 -13.69
N LEU A 176 1.03 16.48 -12.55
CA LEU A 176 1.21 17.19 -11.29
C LEU A 176 2.62 17.78 -11.21
N GLU A 177 2.75 18.98 -10.69
CA GLU A 177 4.03 19.70 -10.58
C GLU A 177 4.70 19.39 -9.25
N VAL A 178 6.00 19.08 -9.27
CA VAL A 178 6.82 18.97 -8.07
C VAL A 178 7.25 20.37 -7.65
N VAL A 179 6.76 20.84 -6.51
CA VAL A 179 7.04 22.19 -6.01
C VAL A 179 8.40 22.24 -5.33
N ARG A 180 8.70 21.24 -4.51
CA ARG A 180 9.93 21.17 -3.72
C ARG A 180 10.26 19.72 -3.37
N THR A 181 11.54 19.39 -3.32
CA THR A 181 12.01 18.12 -2.75
C THR A 181 12.86 18.39 -1.51
N ILE A 182 12.70 17.55 -0.48
CA ILE A 182 13.48 17.61 0.76
C ILE A 182 14.14 16.24 0.94
N PRO A 183 15.37 16.05 0.44
CA PRO A 183 16.09 14.78 0.48
C PRO A 183 16.32 14.21 1.87
N ASP A 184 16.64 15.08 2.85
CA ASP A 184 17.06 14.66 4.19
C ASP A 184 15.91 14.02 4.98
N GLU A 185 14.69 14.55 4.80
CA GLU A 185 13.47 13.98 5.37
C GLU A 185 12.78 12.94 4.46
N GLY A 186 13.31 12.74 3.25
CA GLY A 186 12.70 11.88 2.23
C GLY A 186 11.30 12.35 1.80
N LEU A 187 11.07 13.66 1.70
CA LEU A 187 9.78 14.24 1.34
C LEU A 187 9.75 14.82 -0.08
N ILE A 188 8.61 14.68 -0.74
CA ILE A 188 8.28 15.31 -2.02
C ILE A 188 6.99 16.11 -1.82
N LEU A 189 7.01 17.38 -2.21
CA LEU A 189 5.86 18.26 -2.20
C LEU A 189 5.31 18.38 -3.62
N ILE A 190 4.15 17.78 -3.84
CA ILE A 190 3.48 17.78 -5.15
C ILE A 190 2.29 18.74 -5.11
N LYS A 191 2.18 19.62 -6.10
CA LYS A 191 1.06 20.55 -6.24
C LYS A 191 -0.25 19.82 -6.48
N GLY A 192 -1.27 20.18 -5.71
CA GLY A 192 -2.63 19.68 -5.89
C GLY A 192 -2.93 18.37 -5.16
N ALA A 193 -3.96 17.68 -5.65
CA ALA A 193 -4.54 16.51 -4.99
C ALA A 193 -3.99 15.19 -5.56
N VAL A 194 -3.62 14.30 -4.66
CA VAL A 194 -3.15 12.94 -4.97
C VAL A 194 -4.24 11.92 -4.62
N PRO A 195 -4.48 10.88 -5.44
CA PRO A 195 -5.50 9.86 -5.16
C PRO A 195 -5.21 9.10 -3.86
N GLY A 196 -6.27 8.78 -3.13
CA GLY A 196 -6.22 7.97 -1.91
C GLY A 196 -6.23 8.76 -0.60
N SER A 197 -6.41 8.02 0.50
CA SER A 197 -6.43 8.55 1.85
C SER A 197 -5.01 8.83 2.39
N LYS A 198 -4.92 9.59 3.48
CA LYS A 198 -3.70 9.74 4.26
C LYS A 198 -3.19 8.36 4.72
N GLY A 199 -1.88 8.14 4.65
CA GLY A 199 -1.21 6.87 4.91
C GLY A 199 -1.24 5.88 3.75
N GLY A 200 -1.97 6.17 2.66
CA GLY A 200 -2.02 5.33 1.47
C GLY A 200 -0.70 5.32 0.69
N TRP A 201 -0.42 4.19 0.05
CA TRP A 201 0.72 4.06 -0.86
C TRP A 201 0.37 4.67 -2.22
N VAL A 202 1.32 5.43 -2.75
CA VAL A 202 1.22 6.09 -4.05
C VAL A 202 2.49 5.81 -4.85
N LEU A 203 2.32 5.80 -6.17
CA LEU A 203 3.33 5.50 -7.15
C LEU A 203 3.55 6.78 -7.95
N ILE A 204 4.77 7.29 -7.92
CA ILE A 204 5.15 8.51 -8.62
C ILE A 204 6.02 8.08 -9.80
N SER A 205 5.66 8.51 -11.00
CA SER A 205 6.46 8.32 -12.21
C SER A 205 6.61 9.64 -12.94
N ASP A 206 7.59 9.73 -13.83
CA ASP A 206 7.71 10.88 -14.73
C ASP A 206 6.42 11.03 -15.57
N ALA A 207 6.04 12.27 -15.89
CA ALA A 207 4.81 12.54 -16.64
C ALA A 207 4.92 12.02 -18.08
N ILE A 208 3.91 11.29 -18.55
CA ILE A 208 3.90 10.73 -19.92
C ILE A 208 3.68 11.83 -20.97
N LYS A 209 2.94 12.88 -20.61
CA LYS A 209 2.46 13.92 -21.54
C LYS A 209 3.31 15.18 -21.58
N LYS A 210 4.32 15.29 -20.71
CA LYS A 210 5.18 16.48 -20.61
C LYS A 210 6.65 16.07 -20.73
N PRO A 211 7.49 16.93 -21.35
CA PRO A 211 8.90 16.63 -21.50
C PRO A 211 9.58 16.56 -20.14
N LEU A 212 10.56 15.67 -20.04
CA LEU A 212 11.43 15.57 -18.87
C LEU A 212 12.35 16.81 -18.83
N PRO A 213 12.55 17.44 -17.66
CA PRO A 213 13.55 18.49 -17.52
C PRO A 213 14.95 17.92 -17.77
N LYS A 214 15.85 18.76 -18.30
CA LYS A 214 17.23 18.35 -18.66
C LYS A 214 18.06 17.97 -17.45
N ASP A 215 17.73 18.52 -16.29
CA ASP A 215 18.49 18.37 -15.05
C ASP A 215 18.08 17.12 -14.26
N ALA A 216 17.15 16.31 -14.77
CA ALA A 216 16.70 15.09 -14.10
C ALA A 216 17.79 14.00 -14.10
N PRO A 217 18.15 13.42 -12.94
CA PRO A 217 19.24 12.45 -12.85
C PRO A 217 18.87 11.14 -13.56
N MET A 218 19.74 10.65 -14.43
CA MET A 218 19.58 9.37 -15.13
C MET A 218 20.75 8.47 -14.75
N PRO A 219 20.54 7.18 -14.36
CA PRO A 219 19.31 6.39 -14.37
C PRO A 219 18.41 6.57 -13.15
N ALA A 220 18.93 7.00 -12.00
CA ALA A 220 18.13 7.33 -10.82
C ALA A 220 18.87 8.28 -9.87
N GLY A 221 18.17 8.85 -8.88
CA GLY A 221 18.80 9.61 -7.80
C GLY A 221 19.10 8.64 -6.67
N LEU A 222 20.34 8.15 -6.61
CA LEU A 222 20.76 7.14 -5.64
C LEU A 222 21.13 7.81 -4.32
N LYS A 223 21.12 7.01 -3.26
CA LYS A 223 21.59 7.44 -1.93
C LYS A 223 23.09 7.74 -1.90
N GLY A 224 23.87 7.09 -2.76
CA GLY A 224 25.34 7.23 -2.84
C GLY A 224 25.82 8.52 -3.51
N ASP A 225 25.07 9.05 -4.47
CA ASP A 225 25.52 10.19 -5.30
C ASP A 225 25.80 11.46 -4.48
N LYS A 226 25.05 11.68 -3.38
CA LYS A 226 25.32 12.77 -2.43
C LYS A 226 26.38 12.46 -1.40
N ALA A 227 26.55 11.19 -1.04
CA ALA A 227 27.64 10.83 -0.15
C ALA A 227 28.95 11.17 -0.85
N GLU A 228 29.09 10.84 -2.14
CA GLU A 228 30.26 11.18 -2.95
C GLU A 228 30.49 12.69 -3.11
N GLU A 229 29.44 13.52 -3.29
CA GLU A 229 29.58 14.99 -3.37
C GLU A 229 29.97 15.65 -2.02
N GLU A 230 29.43 15.20 -0.89
CA GLU A 230 29.82 15.73 0.44
C GLU A 230 31.27 15.36 0.82
N ILE A 231 31.78 14.17 0.45
CA ILE A 231 33.21 13.84 0.67
C ILE A 231 34.16 14.69 -0.19
N VAL A 232 33.74 15.20 -1.37
CA VAL A 232 34.61 16.08 -2.18
C VAL A 232 34.60 17.52 -1.67
N GLU A 233 33.54 17.98 -1.01
CA GLU A 233 33.51 19.32 -0.39
C GLU A 233 34.20 19.32 0.99
N ASP A 234 34.00 18.29 1.83
CA ASP A 234 34.70 18.17 3.13
C ASP A 234 36.20 17.81 2.99
N ALA A 235 36.63 17.21 1.88
CA ALA A 235 38.06 16.94 1.64
C ALA A 235 38.85 18.18 1.16
N VAL A 236 38.17 19.27 0.78
CA VAL A 236 38.81 20.48 0.26
C VAL A 236 38.90 21.58 1.33
N ASP A 237 38.16 21.47 2.43
CA ASP A 237 38.20 22.42 3.55
C ASP A 237 38.26 21.71 4.92
N ALA A 238 39.35 21.00 5.17
CA ALA A 238 39.70 20.55 6.52
C ALA A 238 41.22 20.71 6.78
N PRO A 239 41.65 21.69 7.59
CA PRO A 239 43.00 21.71 8.11
C PRO A 239 43.21 20.56 9.10
N ALA A 240 44.38 19.93 8.97
CA ALA A 240 44.83 18.79 9.74
C ALA A 240 44.88 19.06 11.25
N GLU A 241 43.86 18.64 12.01
CA GLU A 241 44.00 18.40 13.45
C GLU A 241 42.98 17.43 14.08
N GLU A 242 42.67 16.30 13.45
CA GLU A 242 41.95 15.20 14.14
C GLU A 242 42.56 13.81 13.90
N ALA A 243 43.89 13.73 13.70
CA ALA A 243 44.62 12.46 13.64
C ALA A 243 45.07 11.94 15.02
N LYS A 244 44.46 12.36 16.13
CA LYS A 244 44.90 12.00 17.50
C LYS A 244 43.84 11.46 18.45
N VAL A 245 42.57 11.33 18.04
CA VAL A 245 41.51 10.83 18.94
C VAL A 245 41.13 9.36 18.65
N GLU A 246 41.34 8.86 17.42
CA GLU A 246 41.08 7.46 17.03
C GLU A 246 42.07 6.44 17.64
N ALA A 247 43.23 6.87 18.13
CA ALA A 247 44.19 5.95 18.77
C ALA A 247 43.79 5.50 20.19
N THR A 248 42.73 6.09 20.75
CA THR A 248 42.28 5.83 22.13
C THR A 248 41.03 4.97 22.25
N GLU A 249 40.23 4.82 21.20
CA GLU A 249 39.01 3.97 21.23
C GLU A 249 39.28 2.54 20.72
N ALA A 250 40.25 2.37 19.81
CA ALA A 250 40.72 1.06 19.35
C ALA A 250 41.38 0.19 20.46
N LYS A 251 41.63 0.77 21.65
CA LYS A 251 42.19 0.05 22.81
C LYS A 251 41.14 -0.38 23.84
N VAL A 252 39.88 0.03 23.70
CA VAL A 252 38.78 -0.32 24.62
C VAL A 252 37.97 -1.50 24.08
N GLU A 253 37.80 -1.65 22.77
CA GLU A 253 37.03 -2.76 22.19
C GLU A 253 37.79 -4.10 22.19
N ALA A 254 39.12 -4.08 22.06
CA ALA A 254 39.96 -5.27 22.18
C ALA A 254 39.96 -5.91 23.59
N LYS A 255 39.39 -5.25 24.60
CA LYS A 255 39.29 -5.76 25.98
C LYS A 255 37.89 -6.30 26.34
N VAL A 256 36.89 -6.09 25.48
CA VAL A 256 35.53 -6.60 25.67
C VAL A 256 35.34 -7.95 24.96
N GLU A 257 36.02 -8.17 23.83
CA GLU A 257 35.94 -9.44 23.09
C GLU A 257 36.65 -10.60 23.81
N ALA A 258 37.68 -10.33 24.62
CA ALA A 258 38.38 -11.35 25.41
C ALA A 258 37.60 -11.88 26.63
N LYS A 259 36.44 -11.27 26.99
CA LYS A 259 35.67 -11.66 28.19
C LYS A 259 34.37 -12.43 27.88
N VAL A 260 34.05 -12.66 26.61
CA VAL A 260 32.86 -13.42 26.20
C VAL A 260 33.21 -14.85 25.74
N GLU A 261 34.45 -15.10 25.32
CA GLU A 261 34.89 -16.44 24.90
C GLU A 261 35.16 -17.41 26.07
N GLU A 262 35.39 -16.91 27.30
CA GLU A 262 35.70 -17.77 28.46
C GLU A 262 34.44 -18.29 29.20
N ALA A 263 33.23 -17.90 28.78
CA ALA A 263 31.98 -18.23 29.48
C ALA A 263 31.12 -19.34 28.82
N LYS A 264 31.66 -20.12 27.87
CA LYS A 264 30.90 -21.19 27.17
C LYS A 264 31.53 -22.58 27.15
N SER A 265 32.66 -22.81 27.80
CA SER A 265 33.24 -24.16 27.93
C SER A 265 33.16 -24.64 29.37
N GLU A 266 31.97 -25.03 29.84
CA GLU A 266 31.80 -26.05 30.88
C GLU A 266 30.31 -26.39 31.06
N ALA A 267 29.92 -27.56 30.55
CA ALA A 267 28.84 -28.37 31.11
C ALA A 267 29.51 -29.57 31.79
N PRO A 268 28.90 -30.15 32.83
CA PRO A 268 28.30 -31.47 32.56
C PRO A 268 27.00 -31.77 33.32
N ALA A 269 26.31 -32.78 32.79
CA ALA A 269 25.11 -33.44 33.28
C ALA A 269 25.41 -34.52 34.36
N GLU A 270 24.42 -34.90 35.18
CA GLU A 270 23.91 -36.28 35.36
C GLU A 270 22.92 -36.41 36.54
N ALA A 271 21.72 -36.97 36.29
CA ALA A 271 21.04 -37.98 37.13
C ALA A 271 19.70 -38.42 36.50
N ALA A 272 19.56 -39.74 36.30
CA ALA A 272 18.46 -40.43 35.61
C ALA A 272 17.56 -41.25 36.56
N LYS A 273 16.29 -41.53 36.20
CA LYS A 273 15.66 -42.89 36.10
C LYS A 273 14.16 -42.88 35.71
N ALA A 274 13.72 -43.92 34.97
CA ALA A 274 12.41 -44.16 34.36
C ALA A 274 11.55 -45.24 35.12
N PRO A 275 10.57 -46.00 34.54
CA PRO A 275 9.10 -45.74 34.46
C PRO A 275 8.15 -46.91 34.94
N GLU A 276 6.82 -46.76 34.71
CA GLU A 276 5.69 -47.75 34.67
C GLU A 276 5.09 -48.44 35.92
N LYS A 277 3.74 -48.35 36.09
CA LYS A 277 2.83 -49.47 36.43
C LYS A 277 1.32 -49.16 36.37
N GLU A 278 0.56 -50.25 36.17
CA GLU A 278 -0.81 -50.46 35.68
C GLU A 278 -2.00 -50.20 36.65
N ALA A 279 -3.16 -49.96 36.01
CA ALA A 279 -4.53 -50.45 36.25
C ALA A 279 -5.00 -50.95 37.63
N LYS A 280 -6.16 -50.46 38.10
CA LYS A 280 -7.48 -51.18 38.16
C LYS A 280 -8.52 -50.47 39.06
N ALA A 281 -9.78 -50.82 38.77
CA ALA A 281 -11.01 -50.73 39.59
C ALA A 281 -11.85 -49.44 39.41
N GLU A 282 -13.18 -49.49 39.21
CA GLU A 282 -14.14 -50.57 39.02
C GLU A 282 -15.46 -49.95 38.53
N GLU A 283 -16.22 -50.76 37.82
CA GLU A 283 -17.50 -50.50 37.14
C GLU A 283 -18.68 -50.56 38.13
N LYS A 284 -19.68 -49.68 37.97
CA LYS A 284 -21.05 -49.94 38.46
C LYS A 284 -22.10 -49.40 37.49
N VAL A 285 -22.74 -50.37 36.84
CA VAL A 285 -23.91 -50.38 35.94
C VAL A 285 -25.22 -50.21 36.76
N GLU A 286 -26.20 -49.40 36.33
CA GLU A 286 -27.58 -49.73 35.82
C GLU A 286 -28.57 -48.80 36.59
N GLU A 287 -29.77 -48.37 36.18
CA GLU A 287 -30.58 -48.30 34.94
C GLU A 287 -31.81 -47.41 35.27
N LYS A 288 -32.46 -46.85 34.25
CA LYS A 288 -33.90 -46.52 34.11
C LYS A 288 -34.53 -45.33 34.85
N GLY A 289 -35.29 -44.56 34.05
CA GLY A 289 -36.36 -43.67 34.50
C GLY A 289 -36.76 -42.64 33.44
N GLU A 290 -37.67 -43.03 32.54
CA GLU A 290 -38.42 -42.14 31.64
C GLU A 290 -39.13 -41.02 32.42
N ASP A 291 -39.29 -39.82 31.84
CA ASP A 291 -40.60 -39.31 31.39
C ASP A 291 -40.48 -37.87 30.86
N LYS A 292 -41.31 -37.56 29.86
CA LYS A 292 -41.49 -36.23 29.26
C LYS A 292 -42.98 -35.89 29.37
N PRO A 293 -43.34 -34.66 29.75
CA PRO A 293 -44.35 -33.94 28.96
C PRO A 293 -43.94 -32.46 28.79
N GLU A 294 -44.02 -31.84 27.61
CA GLU A 294 -45.21 -31.39 26.86
C GLU A 294 -45.65 -29.95 27.23
N ALA A 295 -45.98 -29.17 26.19
CA ALA A 295 -46.20 -27.72 26.13
C ALA A 295 -47.58 -27.28 26.69
N PRO A 296 -47.98 -25.99 26.59
CA PRO A 296 -48.71 -25.48 25.40
C PRO A 296 -48.34 -24.01 25.02
N ALA A 297 -48.25 -23.57 23.76
CA ALA A 297 -49.26 -23.36 22.70
C ALA A 297 -50.14 -22.10 22.85
N GLU A 298 -50.06 -21.18 21.89
CA GLU A 298 -51.22 -20.41 21.41
C GLU A 298 -51.10 -20.12 19.90
N LYS A 299 -52.12 -20.56 19.17
CA LYS A 299 -52.39 -20.37 17.73
C LYS A 299 -53.24 -19.11 17.54
N VAL A 300 -53.12 -18.45 16.39
CA VAL A 300 -54.28 -17.86 15.70
C VAL A 300 -54.20 -18.23 14.22
N GLU A 301 -55.18 -19.02 13.78
CA GLU A 301 -55.56 -19.29 12.38
C GLU A 301 -56.61 -18.25 11.97
N GLU A 302 -56.58 -17.79 10.72
CA GLU A 302 -57.81 -17.38 10.03
C GLU A 302 -57.74 -17.79 8.55
N LYS A 303 -58.74 -18.58 8.14
CA LYS A 303 -59.07 -19.01 6.78
C LYS A 303 -60.47 -18.48 6.48
N ALA A 304 -60.66 -17.85 5.32
CA ALA A 304 -61.92 -17.70 4.57
C ALA A 304 -61.55 -16.98 3.25
N GLU A 305 -62.13 -17.18 2.07
CA GLU A 305 -63.06 -18.14 1.48
C GLU A 305 -63.04 -17.80 -0.03
N ASP A 306 -63.32 -18.78 -0.89
CA ASP A 306 -63.61 -18.57 -2.31
C ASP A 306 -64.89 -17.74 -2.50
N ALA A 307 -64.89 -16.78 -3.44
CA ALA A 307 -66.12 -16.28 -4.07
C ALA A 307 -65.83 -15.79 -5.50
N GLU A 308 -66.50 -16.44 -6.44
CA GLU A 308 -66.70 -16.01 -7.83
C GLU A 308 -67.31 -14.59 -7.89
N ASP A 309 -66.90 -13.76 -8.85
CA ASP A 309 -67.82 -12.80 -9.44
C ASP A 309 -67.68 -12.74 -10.96
N LYS A 310 -68.82 -12.97 -11.60
CA LYS A 310 -69.08 -12.83 -13.03
C LYS A 310 -69.70 -11.46 -13.25
N GLY A 311 -69.02 -10.63 -14.04
CA GLY A 311 -69.67 -9.94 -15.16
C GLY A 311 -69.84 -8.42 -15.08
N LYS A 312 -69.73 -7.84 -16.29
CA LYS A 312 -70.28 -6.55 -16.80
C LYS A 312 -69.78 -5.30 -16.06
N GLU A 313 -69.13 -4.34 -16.72
CA GLU A 313 -69.48 -3.62 -17.96
C GLU A 313 -68.21 -3.15 -18.70
#